data_AF-A0A3D4FZJ7-F1
#
_entry.id   AF-A0A3D4FZJ7-F1
#
_cell.length_a   1.000
_cell.length_b   1.000
_cell.length_c   1.000
_cell.angle_alpha   90.00
_cell.angle_beta   90.00
_cell.angle_gamma   90.00
#
_symmetry.space_group_name_H-M   'P 1'
#
loop_
_entity.id
_entity.type
_entity.pdbx_description
1 polymer ?
#
loop_
_entity_poly.entity_id
_entity_poly.type
_entity_poly.pdbx_seq_one_letter_code
_entity_poly.pdbx_strand_id
1 'polypeptide(L)' 'MLVEIKVQSLGLDRSSNTPVVILEEVDGERVLPIWIGPGEASAIAM' A
#
# COMPACT_ATOMS: atom_id res chain seq x y z
N MET A 1 -11.07 -17.80 -4.23
CA MET A 1 -9.79 -18.10 -3.56
C MET A 1 -9.28 -16.83 -2.90
N LEU A 2 -8.61 -16.97 -1.76
CA LEU A 2 -7.83 -15.88 -1.16
C LEU A 2 -6.44 -15.87 -1.81
N VAL A 3 -5.85 -14.68 -1.91
CA VAL A 3 -4.49 -14.49 -2.45
C VAL A 3 -3.65 -13.83 -1.38
N GLU A 4 -2.48 -14.40 -1.09
CA GLU A 4 -1.55 -13.83 -0.14
C GLU A 4 -0.81 -12.64 -0.75
N ILE A 5 -0.73 -11.57 0.03
CA ILE A 5 -0.13 -10.30 -0.35
C ILE A 5 0.76 -9.79 0.78
N LYS A 6 1.79 -9.03 0.41
CA LYS A 6 2.70 -8.35 1.32
C LYS A 6 2.67 -6.84 1.08
N VAL A 7 3.00 -6.07 2.11
CA VAL A 7 3.27 -4.64 1.96
C VAL A 7 4.63 -4.48 1.28
N GLN A 8 4.64 -3.96 0.06
CA GLN A 8 5.86 -3.68 -0.69
C GLN A 8 6.44 -2.31 -0.31
N SER A 9 5.58 -1.28 -0.28
CA SER A 9 6.00 0.08 0.09
C SER A 9 4.84 0.93 0.60
N LEU A 10 5.18 1.97 1.35
CA LEU A 10 4.29 3.06 1.75
C LEU A 10 4.89 4.37 1.21
N GLY A 11 4.06 5.19 0.57
CA GLY A 11 4.50 6.45 -0.02
C GLY A 11 3.40 7.50 -0.10
N LEU A 12 3.67 8.59 -0.82
CA LEU A 12 2.71 9.64 -1.14
C LEU A 12 2.46 9.67 -2.63
N ASP A 13 1.19 9.67 -3.04
CA ASP A 13 0.82 9.98 -4.41
C ASP A 13 1.08 11.46 -4.68
N ARG A 14 1.85 11.77 -5.73
CA ARG A 14 2.27 13.15 -6.05
C ARG A 14 1.12 14.03 -6.54
N SER A 15 0.06 13.42 -7.09
CA SER A 15 -1.06 14.20 -7.64
C SER A 15 -1.98 14.75 -6.54
N SER A 16 -2.22 13.95 -5.50
CA SER A 16 -3.17 14.23 -4.42
C SER A 16 -2.51 14.51 -3.08
N ASN A 17 -1.19 14.31 -2.97
CA ASN A 17 -0.43 14.32 -1.73
C ASN A 17 -1.04 13.41 -0.65
N THR A 18 -1.71 12.34 -1.08
CA THR A 18 -2.39 11.38 -0.20
C THR A 18 -1.50 10.15 0.00
N PRO A 19 -1.42 9.59 1.22
CA PRO A 19 -0.69 8.34 1.46
C PRO A 19 -1.24 7.17 0.66
N VAL A 20 -0.34 6.35 0.13
CA VAL A 20 -0.65 5.15 -0.62
C VAL A 20 0.22 3.99 -0.15
N VAL A 21 -0.40 2.86 0.16
CA VAL A 21 0.27 1.59 0.39
C VAL A 21 0.25 0.79 -0.90
N ILE A 22 1.41 0.27 -1.28
CA ILE A 22 1.57 -0.63 -2.42
C ILE A 22 1.65 -2.04 -1.88
N LEU A 23 0.67 -2.86 -2.26
CA LEU A 23 0.62 -4.27 -1.95
C LEU A 23 1.07 -5.08 -3.16
N GLU A 24 1.83 -6.13 -2.92
CA GLU A 24 2.34 -7.04 -3.96
C GLU A 24 1.94 -8.46 -3.59
N GLU A 25 1.61 -9.28 -4.59
CA GLU A 25 1.41 -10.70 -4.38
C GLU A 25 2.70 -11.41 -3.97
N VAL A 26 2.58 -12.43 -3.13
CA VAL A 26 3.76 -13.23 -2.74
C VAL A 26 4.21 -14.13 -3.89
N ASP A 27 3.27 -14.76 -4.59
CA ASP A 27 3.53 -15.75 -5.66
C ASP A 27 3.07 -15.26 -7.05
N GLY A 28 3.10 -13.95 -7.29
CA GLY A 28 2.58 -13.36 -8.53
C GLY A 28 3.18 -11.99 -8.87
N GLU A 29 2.71 -11.39 -9.96
CA GLU A 29 3.20 -10.09 -10.45
C GLU A 29 2.20 -8.95 -10.24
N ARG A 30 1.05 -9.21 -9.61
CA ARG A 30 0.03 -8.19 -9.43
C ARG A 30 0.40 -7.25 -8.28
N VAL A 31 0.10 -5.98 -8.51
CA VAL A 31 0.29 -4.90 -7.55
C VAL A 31 -1.05 -4.21 -7.31
N LEU A 32 -1.38 -3.95 -6.06
CA LEU A 32 -2.60 -3.28 -5.63
C LEU A 32 -2.25 -2.02 -4.82
N PRO A 33 -2.45 -0.81 -5.36
CA PRO A 33 -2.37 0.42 -4.58
C PRO A 33 -3.63 0.62 -3.75
N ILE A 34 -3.47 0.99 -2.48
CA ILE A 34 -4.56 1.40 -1.58
C ILE A 34 -4.23 2.78 -1.01
N TRP A 35 -5.09 3.75 -1.30
CA TRP A 35 -5.02 5.07 -0.66
C TRP A 35 -5.60 5.00 0.75
N ILE A 36 -4.87 5.57 1.70
CA ILE A 36 -5.22 5.57 3.11
C ILE A 36 -5.10 7.00 3.68
N GLY A 37 -5.65 7.23 4.87
CA GLY A 37 -5.51 8.50 5.54
C GLY A 37 -4.12 8.67 6.19
N PRO A 38 -3.78 9.91 6.60
CA PRO A 38 -2.51 10.20 7.27
C PRO A 38 -2.32 9.44 8.60
N GLY A 39 -3.41 9.18 9.32
CA GLY A 39 -3.39 8.44 10.59
C GLY A 39 -3.02 6.97 10.37
N GLU A 40 -3.66 6.31 9.41
CA GLU A 40 -3.34 4.93 9.03
C GLU A 40 -1.90 4.83 8.51
N ALA A 41 -1.48 5.76 7.67
CA ALA A 41 -0.12 5.79 7.14
C ALA A 41 0.92 5.90 8.26
N SER A 42 0.68 6.76 9.24
CA SER A 42 1.56 6.91 10.42
C SER A 42 1.60 5.63 11.25
N ALA A 43 0.45 4.97 11.44
CA ALA A 43 0.36 3.72 12.21
C ALA A 43 1.06 2.53 11.53
N ILE A 44 1.13 2.52 10.19
CA ILE A 44 1.86 1.48 9.43
C ILE A 44 3.36 1.77 9.40
N ALA A 45 3.76 3.05 9.40
CA ALA A 45 5.15 3.46 9.29
C ALA A 45 5.96 3.35 10.60
N MET A 46 5.28 3.32 11.75
CA MET A 46 5.90 3.26 13.09
C MET A 46 5.90 1.84 13.66
#